data_AF-A0A965L6H0-F1
#
_entry.id   AF-A0A965L6H0-F1
#
_cell.length_a   1.000
_cell.length_b   1.000
_cell.length_c   1.000
_cell.angle_alpha   90.00
_cell.angle_beta   90.00
_cell.angle_gamma   90.00
#
_symmetry.space_group_name_H-M   'P 1'
#
loop_
_entity.id
_entity.type
_entity.pdbx_description
1 polymer ?
#
loop_
_entity_poly.entity_id
_entity_poly.type
_entity_poly.pdbx_seq_one_letter_code
_entity_poly.pdbx_strand_id
1 'polypeptide(L)' 'PMIFQQVDELKIVIFHKSDIAWAQDYEPKMPANAVLYLQPEWSKQAEMNSMIVEFVKSNPHWKISIQTHKFLQIP' A
#
# COMPACT_ATOMS: atom_id res chain seq x y z
N PRO A 1 -5.28 2.92 -20.28
CA PRO A 1 -3.89 2.48 -20.60
C PRO A 1 -2.81 3.55 -20.35
N MET A 2 -3.03 4.81 -20.72
CA MET A 2 -2.02 5.89 -20.56
C MET A 2 -1.91 6.46 -19.15
N ILE A 3 -2.93 6.28 -18.30
CA ILE A 3 -2.97 6.87 -16.95
C ILE A 3 -1.83 6.36 -16.08
N PHE A 4 -1.50 5.06 -16.16
CA PHE A 4 -0.45 4.48 -15.31
C PHE A 4 0.90 5.17 -15.51
N GLN A 5 1.25 5.58 -16.73
CA GLN A 5 2.52 6.26 -17.01
C GLN A 5 2.63 7.66 -16.38
N GLN A 6 1.52 8.23 -15.90
CA GLN A 6 1.46 9.54 -15.25
C GLN A 6 1.31 9.43 -13.74
N VAL A 7 1.36 8.22 -13.18
CA VAL A 7 1.19 7.99 -11.73
C VAL A 7 2.51 8.25 -11.02
N ASP A 8 2.51 9.22 -10.11
CA ASP A 8 3.62 9.47 -9.19
C ASP A 8 3.53 8.60 -7.92
N GLU A 9 2.32 8.16 -7.55
CA GLU A 9 2.07 7.37 -6.34
C GLU A 9 0.95 6.34 -6.57
N LEU A 10 1.24 5.07 -6.26
CA LEU A 10 0.24 4.03 -6.11
C LEU A 10 0.09 3.71 -4.63
N LYS A 11 -1.11 3.96 -4.08
CA LYS A 11 -1.45 3.56 -2.72
C LYS A 11 -2.60 2.56 -2.72
N ILE A 12 -2.34 1.38 -2.19
CA ILE A 12 -3.32 0.30 -2.10
C ILE A 12 -3.75 0.12 -0.65
N VAL A 13 -5.06 0.13 -0.44
CA VAL A 13 -5.66 -0.14 0.87
C VAL A 13 -5.84 -1.64 1.03
N ILE A 14 -5.27 -2.21 2.08
CA ILE A 14 -5.27 -3.63 2.38
C ILE A 14 -6.36 -3.91 3.41
N PHE A 15 -7.46 -4.50 2.95
CA PHE A 15 -8.56 -4.99 3.78
C PHE A 15 -8.45 -6.49 4.02
N HIS A 16 -8.01 -7.24 3.01
CA HIS A 16 -7.87 -8.68 3.02
C HIS A 16 -6.50 -9.10 2.45
N LYS A 17 -6.05 -10.31 2.81
CA LYS A 17 -4.76 -10.87 2.35
C LYS A 17 -4.60 -10.91 0.82
N SER A 18 -5.71 -11.04 0.08
CA SER A 18 -5.72 -11.05 -1.39
C SER A 18 -5.27 -9.71 -1.99
N ASP A 19 -5.41 -8.62 -1.24
CA ASP A 19 -5.11 -7.28 -1.75
C ASP A 19 -3.59 -7.07 -1.88
N ILE A 20 -2.78 -7.88 -1.17
CA ILE A 20 -1.33 -7.93 -1.35
C ILE A 20 -0.97 -8.50 -2.72
N ALA A 21 -1.64 -9.58 -3.14
CA ALA A 21 -1.43 -10.14 -4.48
C ALA A 21 -1.88 -9.14 -5.56
N TRP A 22 -2.99 -8.45 -5.31
CA TRP A 22 -3.45 -7.37 -6.18
C TRP A 22 -2.44 -6.23 -6.28
N ALA A 23 -1.74 -5.89 -5.19
CA ALA A 23 -0.68 -4.89 -5.22
C ALA A 23 0.48 -5.28 -6.14
N GLN A 24 0.89 -6.54 -6.11
CA GLN A 24 1.93 -7.07 -6.98
C GLN A 24 1.50 -7.08 -8.46
N ASP A 25 0.22 -7.29 -8.76
CA ASP A 25 -0.30 -7.22 -10.13
C ASP A 25 -0.30 -5.80 -10.72
N TYR A 26 -0.24 -4.77 -9.86
CA TYR A 26 -0.20 -3.36 -10.27
C TYR A 26 1.20 -2.78 -10.30
N GLU A 27 2.13 -3.32 -9.51
CA GLU A 27 3.55 -2.96 -9.50
C GLU A 27 4.16 -2.82 -10.91
N PRO A 28 4.10 -3.84 -11.80
CA PRO A 28 4.74 -3.75 -13.12
C PRO A 28 4.06 -2.78 -14.08
N LYS A 29 2.88 -2.26 -13.72
CA LYS A 29 2.15 -1.25 -14.50
C LYS A 29 2.59 0.17 -14.14
N MET A 30 3.24 0.36 -13.00
CA MET A 30 3.65 1.68 -12.51
C MET A 30 4.98 2.13 -13.13
N PRO A 31 5.17 3.46 -13.29
CA PRO A 31 6.46 4.05 -13.63
C PRO A 31 7.53 3.68 -12.60
N ALA A 32 8.79 3.58 -13.02
CA ALA A 32 9.89 3.25 -12.13
C ALA A 32 10.13 4.29 -11.02
N ASN A 33 9.69 5.53 -11.22
CA ASN A 33 9.75 6.61 -10.24
C ASN A 33 8.52 6.71 -9.34
N ALA A 34 7.46 5.92 -9.60
CA ALA A 34 6.26 5.94 -8.80
C ALA A 34 6.54 5.39 -7.40
N VAL A 35 6.00 6.06 -6.39
CA VAL A 35 6.10 5.60 -5.00
C VAL A 35 4.98 4.61 -4.73
N LEU A 36 5.33 3.43 -4.20
CA LEU A 36 4.39 2.36 -3.95
C LEU A 36 4.10 2.25 -2.45
N TYR A 37 2.83 2.39 -2.05
CA TYR A 37 2.39 2.33 -0.68
C TYR A 37 1.37 1.23 -0.44
N LEU A 38 1.57 0.51 0.66
CA LEU A 38 0.54 -0.30 1.29
C LEU A 38 0.00 0.45 2.50
N GLN A 39 -1.31 0.64 2.53
CA GLN A 39 -2.02 1.22 3.66
C GLN A 39 -2.95 0.17 4.26
N PRO A 40 -2.82 -0.21 5.54
CA PRO A 40 -3.84 -1.05 6.16
C PRO A 40 -5.18 -0.29 6.19
N GLU A 41 -6.27 -1.00 5.91
CA GLU A 41 -7.59 -0.48 6.29
C GLU A 41 -7.64 -0.32 7.80
N TRP A 42 -8.15 0.82 8.27
CA TRP A 42 -8.15 1.21 9.68
C TRP A 42 -8.81 0.15 10.57
N SER A 43 -10.00 -0.31 10.18
CA SER A 43 -10.76 -1.32 10.95
C SER A 43 -10.08 -2.71 11.01
N LYS A 44 -9.14 -2.97 10.11
CA LYS A 44 -8.41 -4.25 9.97
C LYS A 44 -6.93 -4.16 10.27
N GLN A 45 -6.48 -3.00 10.76
CA GLN A 45 -5.07 -2.71 10.96
C GLN A 45 -4.37 -3.74 11.86
N ALA A 46 -5.00 -4.16 12.96
CA ALA A 46 -4.40 -5.11 13.89
C ALA A 46 -4.10 -6.48 13.24
N GLU A 47 -4.95 -6.91 12.30
CA GLU A 47 -4.79 -8.16 11.57
C GLU A 47 -3.80 -8.00 10.39
N MET A 48 -3.87 -6.89 9.66
CA MET A 48 -3.12 -6.70 8.41
C MET A 48 -1.69 -6.20 8.62
N ASN A 49 -1.40 -5.50 9.73
CA ASN A 49 -0.09 -4.86 9.94
C ASN A 49 1.08 -5.83 9.85
N SER A 50 0.99 -7.00 10.50
CA SER A 50 2.08 -7.99 10.48
C SER A 50 2.37 -8.46 9.05
N MET A 51 1.32 -8.76 8.26
CA MET A 51 1.46 -9.19 6.88
C MET A 51 2.03 -8.10 5.97
N ILE A 52 1.57 -6.85 6.13
CA ILE A 52 2.09 -5.70 5.38
C ILE A 52 3.57 -5.48 5.71
N VAL A 53 3.96 -5.56 6.97
CA VAL A 53 5.36 -5.41 7.41
C VAL A 53 6.24 -6.51 6.82
N GLU A 54 5.80 -7.76 6.86
CA GLU A 54 6.53 -8.89 6.26
C GLU A 54 6.68 -8.75 4.74
N PHE A 55 5.62 -8.31 4.07
CA PHE A 55 5.64 -8.04 2.63
C PHE A 55 6.64 -6.93 2.28
N VAL A 56 6.59 -5.80 2.99
CA VAL A 56 7.49 -4.66 2.72
C VAL A 56 8.94 -5.00 3.04
N LYS A 57 9.20 -5.80 4.09
CA LYS A 57 10.56 -6.31 4.38
C LYS A 57 11.10 -7.16 3.22
N SER A 58 10.24 -7.92 2.56
CA SER A 58 10.60 -8.76 1.43
C SER A 58 10.67 -7.98 0.11
N ASN A 59 10.01 -6.83 0.03
CA ASN A 59 9.91 -5.97 -1.16
C ASN A 59 10.21 -4.52 -0.77
N PRO A 60 11.49 -4.14 -0.56
CA PRO A 60 11.88 -2.88 0.08
C PRO A 60 11.58 -1.61 -0.72
N HIS A 61 11.15 -1.74 -1.98
CA HIS A 61 10.69 -0.61 -2.79
C HIS A 61 9.25 -0.18 -2.43
N TRP A 62 8.47 -1.06 -1.78
CA TRP A 62 7.19 -0.71 -1.18
C TRP A 62 7.40 0.01 0.14
N LYS A 63 6.46 0.90 0.47
CA LYS A 63 6.43 1.66 1.73
C LYS A 63 5.11 1.42 2.46
N ILE A 64 5.11 1.63 3.77
CA ILE A 64 3.90 1.55 4.59
C ILE A 64 3.35 2.96 4.78
N SER A 65 2.08 3.17 4.42
CA SER A 65 1.33 4.41 4.70
C SER A 65 0.44 4.18 5.92
N ILE A 66 0.51 5.07 6.90
CA ILE A 66 -0.30 5.00 8.13
C ILE A 66 -1.24 6.21 8.15
N GLN A 67 -2.51 5.96 8.51
CA GLN A 67 -3.50 7.02 8.69
C GLN A 67 -3.28 7.74 10.03
N THR A 68 -2.26 8.59 10.11
CA THR A 68 -1.87 9.30 11.35
C THR A 68 -3.00 10.13 11.97
N HIS A 69 -3.87 10.74 11.16
CA HIS A 69 -5.02 11.49 11.63
C HIS A 69 -5.98 10.66 12.51
N LYS A 70 -6.15 9.36 12.22
CA LYS A 70 -6.96 8.43 13.04
C LYS A 70 -6.33 8.18 14.41
N PHE A 71 -5.00 8.13 14.50
CA PHE A 71 -4.28 8.02 15.77
C PHE A 71 -4.36 9.30 16.59
N LEU A 72 -4.28 10.44 15.92
CA LEU A 72 -4.31 11.76 16.54
C LEU A 72 -5.73 12.24 16.87
N GLN A 73 -6.76 11.49 16.48
CA GLN A 73 -8.18 11.83 16.66
C GLN A 73 -8.55 13.19 16.04
N ILE A 74 -7.96 13.49 14.88
CA ILE A 74 -8.24 14.70 14.10
C ILE A 74 -8.97 14.34 12.80
N PRO A 75 -9.94 15.17 12.36
CA PRO A 75 -10.65 14.97 11.10
C PRO A 75 -9.76 15.20 9.88
#